data_AF-A0A4R0IZ67-F1
#
_entry.id   AF-A0A4R0IZ67-F1
#
_cell.length_a   1.000
_cell.length_b   1.000
_cell.length_c   1.000
_cell.angle_alpha   90.00
_cell.angle_beta   90.00
_cell.angle_gamma   90.00
#
_symmetry.space_group_name_H-M   'P 1'
#
loop_
_entity.id
_entity.type
_entity.pdbx_description
1 polymer ?
#
loop_
_entity_poly.entity_id
_entity_poly.type
_entity_poly.pdbx_seq_one_letter_code
_entity_poly.pdbx_strand_id
1 'polypeptide(L)'
;MTAYRRTVRLVLSLLAGLLLAGTVATTAQAEDGYRFWGYYQWSNGQWAFSQKGADAFVPADGTVEGWRFAVGGAKPRVPRAAGDFEAICGKTPAETGKKRVALVVDPGTPEDAVAGDTPGEAKGTCVVTDPKSTGAQVLAAAGPVRIEKGLTCGIAGYPSKSCGDQLKNIKVPASETPVTLQIGAAVGSTATPAASTPASDSSGTPWTGIIIAVVVVVLLAGGGLVLNRRRSAAQ
;
A
#
# COMPACT_ATOMS: atom_id res chain seq x y z
N MET A 1 -14.64 31.42 65.47
CA MET A 1 -13.31 30.88 65.07
C MET A 1 -13.35 29.46 64.49
N THR A 2 -14.37 28.66 64.77
CA THR A 2 -14.51 27.24 64.33
C THR A 2 -14.94 27.06 62.87
N ALA A 3 -15.76 27.95 62.31
CA ALA A 3 -16.19 27.88 60.91
C ALA A 3 -15.04 28.19 59.92
N TYR A 4 -14.25 29.23 60.21
CA TYR A 4 -13.07 29.60 59.41
C TYR A 4 -12.03 28.46 59.32
N ARG A 5 -11.83 27.71 60.41
CA ARG A 5 -10.94 26.54 60.43
C ARG A 5 -11.45 25.36 59.61
N ARG A 6 -12.77 25.23 59.37
CA ARG A 6 -13.35 24.19 58.50
C ARG A 6 -13.22 24.56 57.02
N THR A 7 -13.45 25.81 56.66
CA THR A 7 -13.34 26.29 55.27
C THR A 7 -11.89 26.26 54.77
N VAL A 8 -10.93 26.64 55.62
CA VAL A 8 -9.49 26.57 55.29
C VAL A 8 -9.03 25.11 55.08
N ARG A 9 -9.55 24.16 55.86
CA ARG A 9 -9.23 22.73 55.69
C ARG A 9 -9.76 22.16 54.37
N LEU A 10 -10.99 22.52 53.98
CA LEU A 10 -11.59 22.09 52.72
C LEU A 10 -10.85 22.65 51.49
N VAL A 11 -10.44 23.91 51.53
CA VAL A 11 -9.65 24.55 50.45
C VAL A 11 -8.26 23.92 50.34
N LEU A 12 -7.58 23.63 51.46
CA LEU A 12 -6.30 22.92 51.44
C LEU A 12 -6.41 21.49 50.89
N SER A 13 -7.49 20.77 51.20
CA SER A 13 -7.72 19.41 50.67
C SER A 13 -7.98 19.41 49.16
N LEU A 14 -8.71 20.40 48.64
CA LEU A 14 -8.94 20.57 47.20
C LEU A 14 -7.67 20.97 46.45
N LEU A 15 -6.83 21.83 47.03
CA LEU A 15 -5.51 22.19 46.47
C LEU A 15 -4.53 21.01 46.46
N ALA A 16 -4.51 20.20 47.53
CA ALA A 16 -3.70 18.98 47.57
C ALA A 16 -4.17 17.94 46.52
N GLY A 17 -5.48 17.76 46.34
CA GLY A 17 -6.02 16.88 45.29
C GLY A 17 -5.69 17.34 43.87
N LEU A 18 -5.67 18.64 43.62
CA LEU A 18 -5.34 19.21 42.31
C LEU A 18 -3.84 19.14 41.98
N LEU A 19 -2.97 19.18 43.00
CA LEU A 19 -1.51 19.02 42.85
C LEU A 19 -1.11 17.55 42.58
N LEU A 20 -1.89 16.57 43.06
CA LEU A 20 -1.63 15.14 42.84
C LEU A 20 -2.16 14.61 41.49
N ALA A 21 -3.03 15.36 40.80
CA ALA A 21 -3.54 14.99 39.48
C ALA A 21 -2.62 15.40 38.31
N GLY A 22 -1.54 16.17 38.58
CA GLY A 22 -0.75 16.85 37.56
C GLY A 22 0.49 16.11 37.03
N THR A 23 0.86 14.93 37.54
CA THR A 23 2.13 14.29 37.16
C THR A 23 2.03 12.78 36.97
N VAL A 24 1.16 12.31 36.07
CA VAL A 24 1.47 11.06 35.36
C VAL A 24 2.37 11.45 34.19
N ALA A 25 3.63 11.75 34.49
CA ALA A 25 4.66 11.75 33.48
C ALA A 25 4.80 10.29 33.04
N THR A 26 4.16 9.92 31.93
CA THR A 26 4.46 8.66 31.26
C THR A 26 5.92 8.74 30.84
N THR A 27 6.83 8.20 31.65
CA THR A 27 8.19 7.99 31.22
C THR A 27 8.11 7.01 30.06
N ALA A 28 8.28 7.49 28.83
CA ALA A 28 8.56 6.62 27.70
C ALA A 28 9.89 5.94 28.05
N GLN A 29 9.82 4.74 28.64
CA GLN A 29 10.99 3.93 28.88
C GLN A 29 11.62 3.67 27.52
N ALA A 30 12.91 3.97 27.40
CA ALA A 30 13.63 3.73 26.18
C ALA A 30 13.67 2.21 25.97
N GLU A 31 12.97 1.75 24.95
CA GLU A 31 12.84 0.34 24.63
C GLU A 31 14.04 -0.11 23.79
N ASP A 32 14.52 -1.33 24.03
CA ASP A 32 15.45 -2.00 23.11
C ASP A 32 14.64 -2.77 22.07
N GLY A 33 15.14 -2.86 20.84
CA GLY A 33 14.44 -3.56 19.78
C GLY A 33 15.35 -4.02 18.67
N TYR A 34 14.75 -4.31 17.52
CA TYR A 34 15.42 -4.90 16.38
C TYR A 34 15.13 -4.15 15.10
N ARG A 35 16.07 -4.23 14.17
CA ARG A 35 15.90 -3.79 12.79
C ARG A 35 15.84 -5.00 11.87
N PHE A 36 14.68 -5.24 11.27
CA PHE A 36 14.43 -6.48 10.54
C PHE A 36 13.29 -6.36 9.54
N TRP A 37 13.19 -7.34 8.65
CA TRP A 37 12.02 -7.59 7.82
C TRP A 37 10.99 -8.40 8.61
N GLY A 38 9.86 -7.78 8.95
CA GLY A 38 8.69 -8.48 9.47
C GLY A 38 7.83 -9.07 8.34
N TYR A 39 7.15 -10.17 8.63
CA TYR A 39 6.25 -10.88 7.71
C TYR A 39 4.81 -10.82 8.22
N TYR A 40 3.87 -10.46 7.36
CA TYR A 40 2.51 -10.08 7.73
C TYR A 40 1.46 -10.66 6.79
N GLN A 41 0.27 -10.89 7.32
CA GLN A 41 -0.94 -11.22 6.55
C GLN A 41 -1.94 -10.08 6.66
N TRP A 42 -2.61 -9.76 5.55
CA TRP A 42 -3.75 -8.84 5.56
C TRP A 42 -5.04 -9.61 5.77
N SER A 43 -5.84 -9.19 6.75
CA SER A 43 -7.19 -9.72 6.95
C SER A 43 -8.05 -8.67 7.63
N ASN A 44 -9.35 -8.63 7.29
CA ASN A 44 -10.32 -7.72 7.92
C ASN A 44 -9.87 -6.24 7.94
N GLY A 45 -9.22 -5.78 6.87
CA GLY A 45 -8.75 -4.40 6.75
C GLY A 45 -7.52 -4.05 7.60
N GLN A 46 -6.81 -5.05 8.12
CA GLN A 46 -5.66 -4.84 9.02
C GLN A 46 -4.51 -5.82 8.73
N TRP A 47 -3.29 -5.36 9.00
CA TRP A 47 -2.10 -6.20 9.01
C TRP A 47 -1.97 -6.95 10.35
N ALA A 48 -1.73 -8.24 10.27
CA ALA A 48 -1.36 -9.07 11.41
C ALA A 48 0.07 -9.59 11.21
N PHE A 49 0.90 -9.52 12.26
CA PHE A 49 2.21 -10.16 12.25
C PHE A 49 2.03 -11.68 12.18
N SER A 50 2.78 -12.33 11.30
CA SER A 50 2.64 -13.76 11.08
C SER A 50 3.07 -14.57 12.29
N GLN A 51 2.23 -15.53 12.69
CA GLN A 51 2.54 -16.48 13.77
C GLN A 51 3.39 -17.65 13.28
N LYS A 52 3.54 -17.81 11.96
CA LYS A 52 4.38 -18.83 11.32
C LYS A 52 5.47 -18.17 10.48
N GLY A 53 6.63 -18.81 10.40
CA GLY A 53 7.65 -18.42 9.45
C GLY A 53 7.13 -18.45 8.01
N ALA A 54 7.66 -17.60 7.15
CA ALA A 54 7.26 -17.52 5.74
C ALA A 54 7.57 -18.80 4.96
N ASP A 55 8.50 -19.61 5.46
CA ASP A 55 8.84 -20.95 4.96
C ASP A 55 7.79 -22.02 5.30
N ALA A 56 6.93 -21.77 6.30
CA ALA A 56 5.92 -22.71 6.77
C ALA A 56 4.47 -22.27 6.49
N PHE A 57 4.24 -20.99 6.22
CA PHE A 57 2.90 -20.47 5.90
C PHE A 57 2.61 -20.59 4.41
N VAL A 58 1.47 -21.20 4.07
CA VAL A 58 0.98 -21.33 2.68
C VAL A 58 -0.24 -20.41 2.51
N PRO A 59 -0.08 -19.23 1.87
CA PRO A 59 -1.22 -18.33 1.61
C PRO A 59 -2.23 -18.97 0.67
N ALA A 60 -3.51 -18.68 0.85
CA ALA A 60 -4.56 -19.10 -0.09
C ALA A 60 -4.57 -18.20 -1.34
N ASP A 61 -5.22 -18.66 -2.41
CA ASP A 61 -5.53 -17.79 -3.56
C ASP A 61 -6.37 -16.60 -3.10
N GLY A 62 -6.13 -15.42 -3.67
CA GLY A 62 -6.88 -14.21 -3.33
C GLY A 62 -6.41 -13.49 -2.07
N THR A 63 -5.34 -13.96 -1.42
CA THR A 63 -4.84 -13.37 -0.16
C THR A 63 -3.73 -12.35 -0.40
N VAL A 64 -3.43 -11.55 0.63
CA VAL A 64 -2.37 -10.55 0.59
C VAL A 64 -1.34 -10.83 1.68
N GLU A 65 -0.09 -10.93 1.25
CA GLU A 65 1.08 -11.12 2.10
C GLU A 65 1.92 -9.84 2.11
N GLY A 66 2.51 -9.51 3.25
CA GLY A 66 3.23 -8.26 3.47
C GLY A 66 4.61 -8.47 4.08
N TRP A 67 5.55 -7.64 3.64
CA TRP A 67 6.89 -7.52 4.22
C TRP A 67 7.17 -6.08 4.57
N ARG A 68 7.63 -5.81 5.80
CA ARG A 68 7.99 -4.47 6.26
C ARG A 68 9.37 -4.48 6.89
N PHE A 69 10.29 -3.68 6.34
CA PHE A 69 11.55 -3.40 7.00
C PHE A 69 11.37 -2.22 7.95
N ALA A 70 11.68 -2.41 9.23
CA ALA A 70 11.55 -1.36 10.22
C ALA A 70 12.45 -1.58 11.44
N VAL A 71 12.67 -0.51 12.19
CA VAL A 71 13.09 -0.60 13.59
C VAL A 71 11.85 -0.71 14.47
N GLY A 72 11.74 -1.81 15.22
CA GLY A 72 10.60 -2.09 16.10
C GLY A 72 10.99 -2.86 17.35
N GLY A 73 10.19 -2.70 18.41
CA GLY A 73 10.35 -3.41 19.68
C GLY A 73 9.32 -4.52 19.84
N ALA A 74 8.71 -4.61 21.02
CA ALA A 74 7.67 -5.55 21.39
C ALA A 74 6.45 -5.49 20.48
N LYS A 75 6.17 -4.33 19.87
CA LYS A 75 5.17 -4.17 18.82
C LYS A 75 5.85 -3.98 17.46
N PRO A 76 5.91 -5.02 16.62
CA PRO A 76 6.40 -4.90 15.25
C PRO A 76 5.60 -3.87 14.45
N ARG A 77 6.28 -3.13 13.58
CA ARG A 77 5.66 -2.12 12.71
C ARG A 77 5.18 -2.76 11.42
N VAL A 78 3.93 -2.54 11.08
CA VAL A 78 3.24 -3.14 9.92
C VAL A 78 3.56 -2.40 8.61
N PRO A 79 3.32 -3.00 7.43
CA PRO A 79 3.39 -2.27 6.17
C PRO A 79 2.50 -1.02 6.18
N ARG A 80 3.01 0.09 5.63
CA ARG A 80 2.33 1.40 5.66
C ARG A 80 1.18 1.52 4.66
N ALA A 81 1.15 0.66 3.64
CA ALA A 81 0.06 0.61 2.68
C ALA A 81 -0.97 -0.45 3.08
N ALA A 82 -2.22 -0.27 2.68
CA ALA A 82 -3.25 -1.29 2.84
C ALA A 82 -2.99 -2.51 1.94
N GLY A 83 -3.39 -3.69 2.41
CA GLY A 83 -3.38 -4.91 1.60
C GLY A 83 -4.61 -5.02 0.71
N ASP A 84 -4.64 -4.29 -0.40
CA ASP A 84 -5.75 -4.36 -1.36
C ASP A 84 -5.45 -5.36 -2.47
N PHE A 85 -6.03 -6.57 -2.37
CA PHE A 85 -5.85 -7.61 -3.38
C PHE A 85 -6.33 -7.16 -4.76
N GLU A 86 -7.46 -6.48 -4.85
CA GLU A 86 -8.04 -6.10 -6.14
C GLU A 86 -7.17 -5.03 -6.82
N ALA A 87 -6.67 -4.07 -6.05
CA ALA A 87 -5.74 -3.07 -6.58
C ALA A 87 -4.43 -3.68 -7.12
N ILE A 88 -3.92 -4.74 -6.48
CA ILE A 88 -2.64 -5.37 -6.84
C ILE A 88 -2.81 -6.44 -7.93
N CYS A 89 -3.84 -7.27 -7.83
CA CYS A 89 -4.03 -8.49 -8.63
C CYS A 89 -5.29 -8.48 -9.52
N GLY A 90 -6.17 -7.48 -9.44
CA GLY A 90 -7.45 -7.47 -10.17
C GLY A 90 -7.30 -7.55 -11.70
N LYS A 91 -6.17 -7.05 -12.23
CA LYS A 91 -5.83 -7.13 -13.65
C LYS A 91 -5.17 -8.45 -14.07
N THR A 92 -4.83 -9.32 -13.11
CA THR A 92 -4.16 -10.60 -13.37
C THR A 92 -5.22 -11.71 -13.39
N PRO A 93 -5.46 -12.35 -14.55
CA PRO A 93 -6.43 -13.44 -14.65
C PRO A 93 -6.09 -14.60 -13.72
N ALA A 94 -7.11 -15.31 -13.25
CA ALA A 94 -6.89 -16.60 -12.60
C ALA A 94 -6.40 -17.64 -13.62
N GLU A 95 -5.46 -18.48 -13.22
CA GLU A 95 -4.91 -19.56 -14.04
C GLU A 95 -5.19 -20.91 -13.38
N THR A 96 -5.67 -21.88 -14.16
CA THR A 96 -6.01 -23.21 -13.66
C THR A 96 -4.80 -23.87 -13.00
N GLY A 97 -5.00 -24.36 -11.77
CA GLY A 97 -3.94 -25.03 -11.01
C GLY A 97 -2.87 -24.09 -10.44
N LYS A 98 -3.12 -22.78 -10.44
CA LYS A 98 -2.28 -21.76 -9.81
C LYS A 98 -3.07 -20.97 -8.77
N LYS A 99 -2.35 -20.25 -7.92
CA LYS A 99 -2.90 -19.22 -7.05
C LYS A 99 -2.26 -17.87 -7.33
N ARG A 100 -3.01 -16.81 -7.06
CA ARG A 100 -2.62 -15.41 -7.06
C ARG A 100 -2.49 -14.96 -5.61
N VAL A 101 -1.33 -14.41 -5.28
CA VAL A 101 -1.09 -13.78 -3.98
C VAL A 101 -0.63 -12.37 -4.25
N ALA A 102 -1.32 -11.40 -3.66
CA ALA A 102 -0.88 -10.01 -3.72
C ALA A 102 0.25 -9.84 -2.70
N LEU A 103 1.43 -9.49 -3.18
CA LEU A 103 2.61 -9.28 -2.36
C LEU A 103 2.85 -7.79 -2.16
N VAL A 104 2.89 -7.36 -0.90
CA VAL A 104 3.28 -6.00 -0.51
C VAL A 104 4.68 -6.05 0.08
N VAL A 105 5.60 -5.26 -0.47
CA VAL A 105 6.95 -5.06 0.07
C VAL A 105 7.12 -3.59 0.41
N ASP A 106 7.31 -3.30 1.69
CA ASP A 106 7.52 -1.96 2.21
C ASP A 106 8.95 -1.84 2.81
N PRO A 107 9.90 -1.24 2.07
CA PRO A 107 11.32 -1.18 2.45
C PRO A 107 11.67 -0.31 3.65
N GLY A 108 10.74 0.33 4.33
CA GLY A 108 11.12 1.22 5.44
C GLY A 108 10.92 2.68 5.13
N THR A 109 11.16 3.46 6.17
CA THR A 109 11.40 4.90 6.08
C THR A 109 12.91 5.16 6.15
N PRO A 110 13.40 6.35 5.75
CA PRO A 110 14.81 6.70 5.94
C PRO A 110 15.28 6.53 7.40
N GLU A 111 14.39 6.72 8.37
CA GLU A 111 14.65 6.52 9.80
C GLU A 111 14.88 5.06 10.18
N ASP A 112 14.33 4.11 9.40
CA ASP A 112 14.53 2.67 9.58
C ASP A 112 15.85 2.17 8.96
N ALA A 113 16.46 2.98 8.08
CA ALA A 113 17.50 2.52 7.18
C ALA A 113 18.84 2.24 7.87
N VAL A 114 19.57 1.27 7.32
CA VAL A 114 20.98 1.03 7.66
C VAL A 114 21.82 2.17 7.10
N ALA A 115 22.85 2.59 7.85
CA ALA A 115 23.71 3.69 7.42
C ALA A 115 24.33 3.41 6.05
N GLY A 116 24.06 4.30 5.10
CA GLY A 116 24.49 4.20 3.70
C GLY A 116 23.51 3.49 2.77
N ASP A 117 22.39 2.97 3.28
CA ASP A 117 21.28 2.45 2.47
C ASP A 117 20.13 3.46 2.43
N THR A 118 19.45 3.53 1.29
CA THR A 118 18.22 4.32 1.13
C THR A 118 17.08 3.36 0.82
N PRO A 119 15.97 3.39 1.59
CA PRO A 119 14.83 2.54 1.32
C PRO A 119 14.19 2.94 -0.02
N GLY A 120 13.81 1.93 -0.81
CA GLY A 120 12.99 2.14 -1.99
C GLY A 120 11.54 2.45 -1.66
N GLU A 121 10.74 2.67 -2.70
CA GLU A 121 9.29 2.83 -2.57
C GLU A 121 8.61 1.50 -2.18
N ALA A 122 7.48 1.61 -1.50
CA ALA A 122 6.64 0.45 -1.22
C ALA A 122 5.99 -0.06 -2.51
N LYS A 123 6.07 -1.37 -2.75
CA LYS A 123 5.63 -2.02 -3.99
C LYS A 123 4.54 -3.04 -3.73
N GLY A 124 3.59 -3.10 -4.66
CA GLY A 124 2.62 -4.19 -4.80
C GLY A 124 2.97 -5.04 -6.01
N THR A 125 2.90 -6.36 -5.90
CA THR A 125 3.14 -7.28 -7.02
C THR A 125 2.17 -8.44 -6.95
N CYS A 126 1.48 -8.73 -8.05
CA CYS A 126 0.68 -9.94 -8.13
C CYS A 126 1.58 -11.13 -8.47
N VAL A 127 1.61 -12.12 -7.58
CA VAL A 127 2.41 -13.34 -7.77
C VAL A 127 1.49 -14.50 -8.13
N VAL A 128 1.64 -15.03 -9.34
CA VAL A 128 0.95 -16.25 -9.78
C VAL A 128 1.89 -17.43 -9.59
N THR A 129 1.52 -18.40 -8.76
CA THR A 129 2.42 -19.48 -8.35
C THR A 129 1.69 -20.79 -8.04
N ASP A 130 2.44 -21.84 -7.69
CA ASP A 130 1.90 -23.13 -7.28
C ASP A 130 0.98 -23.02 -6.05
N PRO A 131 -0.14 -23.76 -5.98
CA PRO A 131 -1.06 -23.72 -4.84
C PRO A 131 -0.38 -23.99 -3.49
N LYS A 132 0.68 -24.80 -3.45
CA LYS A 132 1.43 -25.14 -2.24
C LYS A 132 2.56 -24.15 -1.93
N SER A 133 2.77 -23.10 -2.72
CA SER A 133 3.86 -22.16 -2.47
C SER A 133 3.73 -21.48 -1.12
N THR A 134 4.83 -21.43 -0.38
CA THR A 134 4.90 -20.75 0.92
C THR A 134 5.09 -19.24 0.75
N GLY A 135 4.90 -18.45 1.81
CA GLY A 135 5.16 -17.00 1.80
C GLY A 135 6.58 -16.65 1.33
N ALA A 136 7.58 -17.45 1.71
CA ALA A 136 8.96 -17.29 1.26
C ALA A 136 9.11 -17.53 -0.24
N GLN A 137 8.42 -18.53 -0.79
CA GLN A 137 8.41 -18.82 -2.22
C GLN A 137 7.66 -17.74 -3.01
N VAL A 138 6.57 -17.19 -2.46
CA VAL A 138 5.86 -16.03 -3.04
C VAL A 138 6.80 -14.82 -3.11
N LEU A 139 7.52 -14.52 -2.04
CA LEU A 139 8.49 -13.42 -2.04
C LEU A 139 9.63 -13.66 -3.05
N ALA A 140 10.21 -14.85 -3.06
CA ALA A 140 11.32 -15.19 -3.96
C ALA A 140 10.92 -15.17 -5.45
N ALA A 141 9.65 -15.41 -5.77
CA ALA A 141 9.15 -15.28 -7.14
C ALA A 141 9.09 -13.81 -7.62
N ALA A 142 9.01 -12.84 -6.70
CA ALA A 142 8.96 -11.41 -7.03
C ALA A 142 10.35 -10.76 -7.16
N GLY A 143 11.41 -11.40 -6.64
CA GLY A 143 12.77 -10.91 -6.80
C GLY A 143 13.79 -11.56 -5.86
N PRO A 144 15.07 -11.13 -5.95
CA PRO A 144 16.15 -11.69 -5.13
C PRO A 144 15.90 -11.47 -3.64
N VAL A 145 16.13 -12.52 -2.85
CA VAL A 145 16.02 -12.50 -1.38
C VAL A 145 17.32 -12.99 -0.77
N ARG A 146 17.87 -12.24 0.18
CA ARG A 146 19.01 -12.64 1.01
C ARG A 146 18.49 -13.24 2.30
N ILE A 147 18.76 -14.52 2.51
CA ILE A 147 18.42 -15.25 3.74
C ILE A 147 19.70 -15.58 4.50
N GLU A 148 19.77 -15.27 5.79
CA GLU A 148 20.88 -15.67 6.66
C GLU A 148 20.31 -16.16 7.99
N LYS A 149 20.79 -17.31 8.48
CA LYS A 149 20.37 -17.88 9.78
C LYS A 149 18.83 -18.00 9.94
N GLY A 150 18.13 -18.26 8.85
CA GLY A 150 16.67 -18.40 8.84
C GLY A 150 15.88 -17.09 8.82
N LEU A 151 16.54 -15.94 8.71
CA LEU A 151 15.90 -14.63 8.62
C LEU A 151 15.94 -14.08 7.19
N THR A 152 14.88 -13.38 6.79
CA THR A 152 14.89 -12.53 5.60
C THR A 152 15.69 -11.27 5.90
N CYS A 153 16.91 -11.20 5.36
CA CYS A 153 17.85 -10.12 5.64
C CYS A 153 17.83 -9.03 4.56
N GLY A 154 17.44 -9.38 3.34
CA GLY A 154 17.36 -8.42 2.24
C GLY A 154 16.35 -8.84 1.18
N ILE A 155 15.64 -7.86 0.64
CA ILE A 155 14.66 -8.03 -0.44
C ILE A 155 15.03 -7.04 -1.55
N ALA A 156 15.21 -7.54 -2.78
CA ALA A 156 15.65 -6.74 -3.93
C ALA A 156 16.91 -5.90 -3.65
N GLY A 157 17.85 -6.47 -2.87
CA GLY A 157 19.11 -5.82 -2.49
C GLY A 157 19.02 -4.86 -1.30
N TYR A 158 17.85 -4.68 -0.67
CA TYR A 158 17.69 -3.79 0.48
C TYR A 158 17.32 -4.53 1.78
N PRO A 159 17.93 -4.18 2.93
CA PRO A 159 19.16 -3.40 3.02
C PRO A 159 20.34 -4.19 2.42
N SER A 160 21.39 -3.48 1.99
CA SER A 160 22.55 -4.11 1.35
C SER A 160 23.35 -4.96 2.34
N LYS A 161 23.30 -4.59 3.61
CA LYS A 161 23.92 -5.22 4.78
C LYS A 161 22.94 -5.19 5.96
N SER A 162 23.30 -5.80 7.08
CA SER A 162 22.40 -6.06 8.24
C SER A 162 21.54 -7.33 8.07
N CYS A 163 21.25 -7.96 9.21
CA CYS A 163 20.24 -8.99 9.33
C CYS A 163 19.77 -9.12 10.80
N GLY A 164 18.75 -8.35 11.19
CA GLY A 164 18.16 -8.45 12.53
C GLY A 164 18.99 -7.75 13.62
N ASP A 165 19.53 -6.57 13.33
CA ASP A 165 20.40 -5.85 14.28
C ASP A 165 19.63 -5.50 15.57
N GLN A 166 20.24 -5.79 16.72
CA GLN A 166 19.74 -5.33 18.01
C GLN A 166 20.13 -3.87 18.23
N LEU A 167 19.14 -3.06 18.62
CA LEU A 167 19.28 -1.63 18.83
C LEU A 167 18.84 -1.28 20.25
N LYS A 168 19.60 -0.39 20.89
CA LYS A 168 19.25 0.13 22.20
C LYS A 168 18.51 1.44 22.10
N ASN A 169 17.58 1.68 23.01
CA ASN A 169 16.86 2.96 23.12
C ASN A 169 16.23 3.39 21.79
N ILE A 170 15.52 2.48 21.12
CA ILE A 170 14.90 2.74 19.82
C ILE A 170 13.88 3.87 19.94
N LYS A 171 13.78 4.67 18.87
CA LYS A 171 12.74 5.67 18.72
C LYS A 171 11.75 5.19 17.67
N VAL A 172 10.58 4.76 18.11
CA VAL A 172 9.49 4.38 17.22
C VAL A 172 8.55 5.58 17.06
N PRO A 173 8.25 6.01 15.83
CA PRO A 173 7.24 7.03 15.59
C PRO A 173 5.88 6.62 16.16
N ALA A 174 5.16 7.55 16.79
CA ALA A 174 3.82 7.27 17.33
C ALA A 174 2.80 6.94 16.22
N SER A 175 3.01 7.48 15.03
CA SER A 175 2.22 7.23 13.83
C SER A 175 3.11 7.28 12.60
N GLU A 176 2.71 6.56 11.56
CA GLU A 176 3.35 6.61 10.25
C GLU A 176 2.34 7.06 9.21
N THR A 177 2.80 7.89 8.28
CA THR A 177 1.99 8.29 7.14
C THR A 177 1.78 7.08 6.21
N PRO A 178 0.52 6.75 5.87
CA PRO A 178 0.24 5.73 4.87
C PRO A 178 0.90 6.09 3.52
N VAL A 179 1.28 5.06 2.76
CA VAL A 179 1.90 5.24 1.44
C VAL A 179 1.07 4.58 0.36
N THR A 180 1.11 5.14 -0.84
CA THR A 180 0.54 4.51 -2.03
C THR A 180 1.52 3.50 -2.60
N LEU A 181 1.06 2.29 -2.90
CA LEU A 181 1.88 1.26 -3.51
C LEU A 181 2.19 1.59 -4.97
N GLN A 182 3.44 1.38 -5.35
CA GLN A 182 3.80 1.25 -6.75
C GLN A 182 3.49 -0.17 -7.22
N ILE A 183 2.46 -0.31 -8.05
CA ILE A 183 2.03 -1.62 -8.56
C ILE A 183 2.93 -2.02 -9.73
N GLY A 184 3.72 -3.06 -9.51
CA GLY A 184 4.59 -3.66 -10.52
C GLY A 184 3.83 -4.62 -11.44
N ALA A 185 4.50 -5.07 -12.50
CA ALA A 185 3.98 -6.13 -13.35
C ALA A 185 3.78 -7.43 -12.55
N ALA A 186 2.73 -8.19 -12.89
CA ALA A 186 2.53 -9.50 -12.32
C ALA A 186 3.68 -10.44 -12.71
N VAL A 187 4.01 -11.36 -11.81
CA VAL A 187 5.07 -12.36 -12.02
C VAL A 187 4.48 -13.77 -11.99
N GLY A 188 5.08 -14.67 -12.76
CA GLY A 188 4.66 -16.08 -12.84
C GLY A 188 3.36 -16.33 -13.61
N SER A 189 2.70 -15.28 -14.10
CA SER A 189 1.53 -15.41 -14.96
C SER A 189 1.97 -15.75 -16.39
N THR A 190 1.26 -16.67 -17.03
CA THR A 190 1.44 -17.00 -18.45
C THR A 190 0.45 -16.26 -19.34
N ALA A 191 -0.53 -15.59 -18.73
CA ALA A 191 -1.50 -14.78 -19.44
C ALA A 191 -0.88 -13.44 -19.88
N THR A 192 -1.06 -13.09 -21.14
CA THR A 192 -0.80 -11.72 -21.61
C THR A 192 -1.73 -10.77 -20.85
N PRO A 193 -1.20 -9.75 -20.14
CA PRO A 193 -2.05 -8.75 -19.49
C PRO A 193 -2.99 -8.16 -20.54
N ALA A 194 -4.30 -8.14 -20.23
CA ALA A 194 -5.24 -7.40 -21.06
C ALA A 194 -4.74 -5.95 -21.11
N ALA A 195 -4.41 -5.47 -22.32
CA ALA A 195 -3.97 -4.10 -22.51
C ALA A 195 -5.01 -3.19 -21.86
N SER A 196 -4.56 -2.35 -20.91
CA SER A 196 -5.43 -1.34 -20.33
C SER A 196 -5.84 -0.41 -21.48
N THR A 197 -7.07 -0.53 -21.96
CA THR A 197 -7.67 0.55 -22.73
C THR A 197 -7.61 1.76 -21.79
N PRO A 198 -6.99 2.89 -22.19
CA PRO A 198 -7.07 4.09 -21.38
C PRO A 198 -8.55 4.33 -21.11
N ALA A 199 -8.91 4.48 -19.85
CA ALA A 199 -10.22 5.02 -19.52
C ALA A 199 -10.23 6.44 -20.10
N SER A 200 -10.80 6.56 -21.29
CA SER A 200 -11.22 7.86 -21.79
C SER A 200 -12.25 8.35 -20.79
N ASP A 201 -11.87 9.35 -20.01
CA ASP A 201 -12.78 10.15 -19.22
C ASP A 201 -13.94 10.56 -20.13
N SER A 202 -15.06 9.88 -19.93
CA SER A 202 -16.30 10.13 -20.64
C SER A 202 -16.98 11.34 -20.02
N SER A 203 -16.33 12.49 -20.13
CA SER A 203 -16.94 13.81 -19.92
C SER A 203 -16.62 14.67 -21.14
N GLY A 204 -17.36 14.43 -22.21
CA GLY A 204 -17.22 15.22 -23.44
C GLY A 204 -17.62 14.43 -24.67
N THR A 205 -18.93 14.27 -24.88
CA THR A 205 -19.48 13.79 -26.15
C THR A 205 -18.88 14.62 -27.29
N PRO A 206 -18.22 14.03 -28.30
CA PRO A 206 -17.59 14.79 -29.39
C PRO A 206 -18.67 15.22 -30.39
N TRP A 207 -19.39 16.29 -30.09
CA TRP A 207 -20.40 16.89 -30.98
C TRP A 207 -19.81 17.60 -32.20
N THR A 208 -18.48 17.69 -32.32
CA THR A 208 -17.80 18.31 -33.47
C THR A 208 -17.90 17.46 -34.75
N GLY A 209 -17.91 16.12 -34.64
CA GLY A 209 -18.04 15.23 -35.80
C GLY A 209 -19.44 15.25 -36.44
N ILE A 210 -20.47 15.40 -35.61
CA ILE A 210 -21.87 15.41 -36.07
C ILE A 210 -22.21 16.74 -36.76
N ILE A 211 -21.69 17.88 -36.28
CA ILE A 211 -21.92 19.19 -36.91
C ILE A 211 -21.26 19.25 -38.30
N ILE A 212 -20.05 18.72 -38.47
CA ILE A 212 -19.37 18.70 -39.77
C ILE A 212 -20.15 17.84 -40.78
N ALA A 213 -20.64 16.67 -40.37
CA ALA A 213 -21.44 15.80 -41.23
C ALA A 213 -22.77 16.45 -41.65
N VAL A 214 -23.47 17.13 -40.74
CA VAL A 214 -24.74 17.81 -41.05
C VAL A 214 -24.53 19.01 -41.96
N VAL A 215 -23.48 19.82 -41.76
CA VAL A 215 -23.17 20.97 -42.63
C VAL A 215 -22.84 20.52 -44.05
N VAL A 216 -22.09 19.42 -44.22
CA VAL A 216 -21.78 18.87 -45.55
C VAL A 216 -23.04 18.38 -46.26
N VAL A 217 -23.95 17.69 -45.57
CA VAL A 217 -25.21 17.21 -46.17
C VAL A 217 -26.12 18.37 -46.59
N VAL A 218 -26.22 19.42 -45.77
CA VAL A 218 -27.04 20.60 -46.09
C VAL A 218 -26.43 21.40 -47.26
N LEU A 219 -25.10 21.53 -47.34
CA LEU A 219 -24.44 22.20 -48.47
C LEU A 219 -24.60 21.43 -49.79
N LEU A 220 -24.53 20.10 -49.76
CA LEU A 220 -24.73 19.25 -50.94
C LEU A 220 -26.21 19.27 -51.40
N ALA A 221 -27.17 19.25 -50.47
CA ALA A 221 -28.59 19.36 -50.79
C ALA A 221 -28.96 20.75 -51.33
N GLY A 222 -28.40 21.82 -50.73
CA GLY A 222 -28.60 23.21 -51.20
C GLY A 222 -27.98 23.47 -52.57
N GLY A 223 -26.78 22.94 -52.83
CA GLY A 223 -26.11 23.05 -54.13
C GLY A 223 -26.87 22.35 -55.26
N GLY A 224 -27.42 21.16 -55.00
CA GLY A 224 -28.24 20.42 -55.97
C GLY A 224 -29.53 21.17 -56.37
N LEU A 225 -30.17 21.84 -55.41
CA LEU A 225 -31.40 22.61 -55.64
C LEU A 225 -31.16 23.89 -56.46
N VAL A 226 -30.02 24.56 -56.25
CA VAL A 226 -29.63 25.75 -57.03
C VAL A 226 -29.24 25.39 -58.47
N LEU A 227 -28.52 24.28 -58.67
CA LEU A 227 -28.15 23.81 -60.01
C LEU A 227 -29.37 23.35 -60.82
N ASN A 228 -30.37 22.74 -60.18
CA ASN A 228 -31.61 22.33 -60.85
C ASN A 228 -32.45 23.55 -61.27
N ARG A 229 -32.56 24.58 -60.42
CA ARG A 229 -33.28 25.82 -60.75
C ARG A 229 -32.61 26.63 -61.87
N ARG A 230 -31.27 26.62 -61.96
CA ARG A 230 -30.55 27.29 -63.06
C ARG A 230 -30.70 26.58 -64.40
N ARG A 231 -30.89 25.25 -64.40
CA ARG A 231 -31.17 24.47 -65.62
C ARG A 231 -32.59 24.70 -66.14
N SER A 232 -33.58 24.82 -65.26
CA SER A 232 -34.96 25.11 -65.66
C SER A 232 -35.21 26.56 -66.12
N ALA A 233 -34.26 27.47 -65.89
CA ALA A 233 -34.34 28.86 -66.36
C ALA A 233 -33.56 29.10 -67.68
N ALA A 234 -32.92 28.07 -68.24
CA ALA A 234 -32.16 28.12 -69.49
C ALA A 234 -32.77 27.23 -70.59
N GLN A 235 -34.02 26.78 -70.42
CA GLN A 235 -34.85 26.16 -71.44
C GLN A 235 -36.08 27.02 -71.71
#